data_AF-A0A1Z9K5K7-F1
#
_entry.id   AF-A0A1Z9K5K7-F1
#
_cell.length_a   1.000
_cell.length_b   1.000
_cell.length_c   1.000
_cell.angle_alpha   90.00
_cell.angle_beta   90.00
_cell.angle_gamma   90.00
#
_symmetry.space_group_name_H-M   'P 1'
#
loop_
_entity.id
_entity.type
_entity.pdbx_description
1 polymer ?
#
loop_
_entity_poly.entity_id
_entity_poly.type
_entity_poly.pdbx_seq_one_letter_code
_entity_poly.pdbx_strand_id
1 'polypeptide(L)'
;MKMLKRILVLIALVCSYSINAQTVDEIISNYFENTGGVENWEKIEGVKMSAKVNQGGMEIPIEIVQLKSGKMMTTINFQGQSIKQGVFDGEVLWSTNFMTQKAEKSDEEAINMVKNEMN
;
A
#
# COMPACT_ATOMS: atom_id res chain seq x y z
N MET A 1 39.29 -33.24 -30.23
CA MET A 1 39.17 -31.95 -29.51
C MET A 1 38.51 -30.83 -30.31
N LYS A 2 38.94 -30.49 -31.54
CA LYS A 2 38.35 -29.35 -32.30
C LYS A 2 36.87 -29.54 -32.64
N MET A 3 36.45 -30.76 -33.01
CA MET A 3 35.05 -31.08 -33.30
C MET A 3 34.16 -31.03 -32.05
N LEU A 4 34.63 -31.58 -30.92
CA LEU A 4 33.95 -31.50 -29.63
C LEU A 4 33.76 -30.05 -29.15
N LYS A 5 34.78 -29.19 -29.33
CA LYS A 5 34.68 -27.75 -29.03
C LYS A 5 33.62 -27.06 -29.88
N ARG A 6 33.51 -27.40 -31.17
CA ARG A 6 32.47 -26.85 -32.07
C ARG A 6 31.07 -27.29 -31.66
N ILE A 7 30.91 -28.55 -31.25
CA ILE A 7 29.64 -29.08 -30.73
C ILE A 7 29.23 -28.37 -29.44
N LEU A 8 30.18 -28.16 -28.51
CA LEU A 8 29.94 -27.42 -27.27
C LEU A 8 29.50 -25.97 -27.52
N VAL A 9 30.12 -25.28 -28.48
CA VAL A 9 29.72 -23.92 -28.88
C VAL A 9 28.31 -23.92 -29.48
N LEU A 10 27.98 -24.91 -30.31
CA LEU A 10 26.65 -25.02 -30.91
C LEU A 10 25.57 -25.26 -29.85
N ILE A 11 25.84 -26.14 -28.87
CA ILE A 11 24.94 -26.40 -27.73
C ILE A 11 24.73 -25.14 -26.90
N ALA A 12 25.81 -24.40 -26.59
CA ALA A 12 25.70 -23.14 -25.85
C ALA A 12 24.84 -22.10 -26.59
N LEU A 13 24.98 -22.02 -27.92
CA LEU A 13 24.22 -21.11 -28.78
C LEU A 13 22.73 -21.47 -28.84
N VAL A 14 22.38 -22.76 -28.85
CA VAL A 14 20.99 -23.21 -28.80
C VAL A 14 20.38 -22.96 -27.43
N CYS A 15 21.12 -23.24 -26.35
CA CYS A 15 20.66 -22.98 -24.99
C CYS A 15 20.42 -21.49 -24.69
N SER A 16 21.15 -20.58 -25.33
CA SER A 16 20.93 -19.13 -25.14
C SER A 16 19.58 -18.62 -25.66
N TYR A 17 18.92 -19.32 -26.60
CA TYR A 17 17.58 -18.93 -27.09
C TYR A 17 16.45 -19.35 -26.13
N SER A 18 16.73 -20.23 -25.16
CA SER A 18 15.73 -20.74 -24.22
C SER A 18 15.63 -19.93 -22.93
N ILE A 19 16.46 -18.88 -22.77
CA ILE A 19 16.45 -18.02 -21.59
C ILE A 19 15.45 -16.89 -21.83
N ASN A 20 14.16 -17.22 -21.74
CA ASN A 20 13.10 -16.21 -21.69
C ASN A 20 12.83 -15.89 -20.22
N ALA A 21 12.81 -14.60 -19.88
CA ALA A 21 12.34 -14.15 -18.58
C ALA A 21 10.83 -14.35 -18.45
N GLN A 22 10.32 -14.30 -17.22
CA GLN A 22 8.90 -14.30 -16.94
C GLN A 22 8.23 -13.10 -17.62
N THR A 23 6.99 -13.30 -18.08
CA THR A 23 6.18 -12.19 -18.59
C THR A 23 5.60 -11.37 -17.44
N VAL A 24 5.16 -10.13 -17.73
CA VAL A 24 4.48 -9.29 -16.73
C VAL A 24 3.23 -9.99 -16.18
N ASP A 25 2.44 -10.61 -17.05
CA ASP A 25 1.20 -11.30 -16.67
C ASP A 25 1.48 -12.51 -15.77
N GLU A 26 2.57 -13.25 -16.04
CA GLU A 26 3.01 -14.36 -15.22
C GLU A 26 3.45 -13.90 -13.83
N ILE A 27 4.18 -12.78 -13.74
CA ILE A 27 4.60 -12.20 -12.45
C ILE A 27 3.37 -11.79 -11.62
N ILE A 28 2.41 -11.10 -12.23
CA ILE A 28 1.20 -10.64 -11.55
C ILE A 28 0.34 -11.83 -11.11
N SER A 29 0.14 -12.81 -11.98
CA SER A 29 -0.65 -14.01 -11.69
C SER A 29 -0.04 -14.80 -10.54
N ASN A 30 1.29 -15.02 -10.59
CA ASN A 30 2.01 -15.69 -9.52
C ASN A 30 1.91 -14.93 -8.19
N TYR A 31 1.97 -13.60 -8.20
CA TYR A 31 1.82 -12.81 -6.97
C TYR A 31 0.45 -13.04 -6.35
N PHE A 32 -0.64 -12.90 -7.13
CA PHE A 32 -1.99 -13.11 -6.62
C PHE A 32 -2.20 -14.56 -6.14
N GLU A 33 -1.77 -15.56 -6.91
CA GLU A 33 -1.87 -16.97 -6.52
C GLU A 33 -1.19 -17.23 -5.16
N ASN A 34 0.04 -16.74 -4.99
CA ASN A 34 0.82 -16.94 -3.76
C ASN A 34 0.32 -16.12 -2.56
N THR A 35 -0.47 -15.07 -2.79
CA THR A 35 -0.97 -14.17 -1.73
C THR A 35 -2.45 -14.38 -1.41
N GLY A 36 -3.05 -15.48 -1.88
CA GLY A 36 -4.40 -15.90 -1.52
C GLY A 36 -5.42 -15.88 -2.65
N GLY A 37 -5.01 -15.58 -3.88
CA GLY A 37 -5.83 -15.59 -5.08
C GLY A 37 -6.62 -14.29 -5.29
N VAL A 38 -6.88 -13.98 -6.57
CA VAL A 38 -7.58 -12.74 -6.99
C VAL A 38 -8.92 -12.59 -6.28
N GLU A 39 -9.72 -13.66 -6.18
CA GLU A 39 -11.03 -13.62 -5.53
C GLU A 39 -10.97 -13.17 -4.06
N ASN A 40 -9.91 -13.52 -3.32
CA ASN A 40 -9.79 -13.13 -1.91
C ASN A 40 -9.27 -11.70 -1.78
N TRP A 41 -8.39 -11.27 -2.68
CA TRP A 41 -7.99 -9.86 -2.77
C TRP A 41 -9.17 -8.94 -3.10
N GLU A 42 -10.05 -9.36 -4.01
CA GLU A 42 -11.25 -8.58 -4.38
C GLU A 42 -12.24 -8.41 -3.21
N LYS A 43 -12.28 -9.36 -2.27
CA LYS A 43 -13.11 -9.34 -1.06
C LYS A 43 -12.57 -8.42 0.05
N ILE A 44 -11.37 -7.85 -0.09
CA ILE A 44 -10.83 -6.95 0.92
C ILE A 44 -11.62 -5.64 0.90
N GLU A 45 -12.35 -5.38 1.97
CA GLU A 45 -13.15 -4.16 2.14
C GLU A 45 -12.37 -2.99 2.77
N GLY A 46 -11.18 -3.27 3.32
CA GLY A 46 -10.32 -2.26 3.89
C GLY A 46 -9.12 -2.84 4.61
N VAL A 47 -8.19 -1.95 4.94
CA VAL A 47 -6.95 -2.25 5.64
C VAL A 47 -6.90 -1.43 6.92
N LYS A 48 -6.52 -2.09 8.02
CA LYS A 48 -6.18 -1.45 9.29
C LYS A 48 -4.70 -1.67 9.56
N MET A 49 -3.96 -0.58 9.73
CA MET A 49 -2.53 -0.59 10.02
C MET A 49 -2.31 -0.06 11.43
N SER A 50 -1.57 -0.83 12.23
CA SER A 50 -1.10 -0.41 13.56
C SER A 50 0.38 -0.05 13.46
N ALA A 51 0.71 1.20 13.75
CA ALA A 51 2.07 1.73 13.70
C ALA A 51 2.45 2.35 15.05
N LYS A 52 3.76 2.54 15.26
CA LYS A 52 4.30 3.29 16.38
C LYS A 52 5.33 4.27 15.85
N VAL A 53 5.19 5.54 16.19
CA VAL A 53 6.18 6.58 15.88
C VAL A 53 7.02 6.82 17.13
N ASN A 54 8.35 6.77 17.00
CA ASN A 54 9.25 7.14 18.08
C ASN A 54 9.70 8.59 17.89
N GLN A 55 9.31 9.48 18.81
CA GLN A 55 9.73 10.87 18.81
C GLN A 55 10.43 11.17 20.14
N GLY A 56 11.76 11.36 20.08
CA GLY A 56 12.56 11.70 21.27
C GLY A 56 12.54 10.64 22.38
N GLY A 57 12.39 9.36 22.03
CA GLY A 57 12.31 8.25 23.00
C GLY A 57 10.89 7.93 23.46
N MET A 58 9.88 8.70 23.05
CA MET A 58 8.46 8.43 23.31
C MET A 58 7.84 7.67 22.14
N GLU A 59 7.24 6.51 22.40
CA GLU A 59 6.44 5.77 21.42
C GLU A 59 5.00 6.30 21.38
N ILE A 60 4.55 6.72 20.20
CA ILE A 60 3.20 7.21 19.93
C ILE A 60 2.50 6.16 19.05
N PRO A 61 1.52 5.40 19.57
CA PRO A 61 0.75 4.47 18.77
C PRO A 61 -0.17 5.20 17.78
N ILE A 62 -0.18 4.73 16.54
CA ILE A 62 -1.02 5.24 15.46
C ILE A 62 -1.80 4.07 14.86
N GLU A 63 -3.09 4.28 14.64
CA GLU A 63 -3.95 3.37 13.89
C GLU A 63 -4.45 4.06 12.64
N ILE A 64 -4.24 3.45 11.47
CA ILE A 64 -4.70 3.98 10.18
C ILE A 64 -5.70 2.99 9.62
N VAL A 65 -6.89 3.47 9.25
CA VAL A 65 -7.92 2.69 8.59
C VAL A 65 -8.19 3.29 7.23
N GLN A 66 -8.18 2.46 6.20
CA GLN A 66 -8.53 2.82 4.82
C GLN A 66 -9.49 1.76 4.28
N LEU A 67 -10.64 2.17 3.77
CA LEU A 67 -11.64 1.27 3.22
C LEU A 67 -11.65 1.35 1.69
N LYS A 68 -12.04 0.26 1.03
CA LYS A 68 -12.25 0.17 -0.42
C LYS A 68 -13.28 1.19 -0.91
N SER A 69 -14.26 1.55 -0.07
CA SER A 69 -15.24 2.62 -0.31
C SER A 69 -14.63 4.03 -0.36
N GLY A 70 -13.35 4.16 -0.06
CA GLY A 70 -12.62 5.41 -0.01
C GLY A 70 -12.74 6.19 1.31
N LYS A 71 -13.34 5.59 2.34
CA LYS A 71 -13.35 6.19 3.68
C LYS A 71 -12.02 5.92 4.37
N MET A 72 -11.52 6.91 5.11
CA MET A 72 -10.25 6.78 5.83
C MET A 72 -10.26 7.54 7.14
N MET A 73 -9.39 7.12 8.06
CA MET A 73 -9.16 7.79 9.33
C MET A 73 -7.79 7.39 9.89
N THR A 74 -7.11 8.36 10.52
CA THR A 74 -5.95 8.12 11.38
C THR A 74 -6.30 8.43 12.83
N THR A 75 -5.97 7.51 13.74
CA THR A 75 -6.10 7.70 15.18
C THR A 75 -4.71 7.72 15.79
N ILE A 76 -4.35 8.82 16.47
CA ILE A 76 -3.10 9.00 17.19
C ILE A 76 -3.41 8.88 18.67
N ASN A 77 -2.76 7.95 19.37
CA ASN A 77 -2.92 7.79 20.81
C ASN A 77 -1.76 8.49 21.52
N PHE A 78 -2.03 9.67 22.07
CA PHE A 78 -1.02 10.51 22.70
C PHE A 78 -1.42 10.83 24.15
N GLN A 79 -0.55 10.48 25.11
CA GLN A 79 -0.79 10.72 26.55
C GLN A 79 -2.17 10.23 27.06
N GLY A 80 -2.64 9.08 26.55
CA GLY A 80 -3.94 8.51 26.91
C GLY A 80 -5.15 9.14 26.21
N GLN A 81 -4.94 10.11 25.32
CA GLN A 81 -5.99 10.70 24.49
C GLN A 81 -5.93 10.15 23.06
N SER A 82 -7.10 9.88 22.47
CA SER A 82 -7.22 9.48 21.07
C SER A 82 -7.56 10.70 20.21
N ILE A 83 -6.59 11.14 19.42
CA ILE A 83 -6.70 12.26 18.49
C ILE A 83 -7.02 11.70 17.10
N LYS A 84 -8.04 12.25 16.42
CA LYS A 84 -8.48 11.77 15.11
C LYS A 84 -8.09 12.76 14.01
N GLN A 85 -7.26 12.30 13.08
CA GLN A 85 -6.79 13.08 11.94
C GLN A 85 -7.27 12.45 10.63
N GLY A 86 -7.49 13.29 9.62
CA GLY A 86 -7.80 12.84 8.26
C GLY A 86 -9.02 11.94 8.19
N VAL A 87 -10.07 12.25 8.95
CA VAL A 87 -11.33 11.50 8.96
C VAL A 87 -12.12 11.90 7.72
N PHE A 88 -12.13 11.02 6.72
CA PHE A 88 -12.82 11.24 5.45
C PHE A 88 -13.91 10.20 5.25
N ASP A 89 -15.12 10.66 4.93
CA ASP A 89 -16.30 9.80 4.72
C ASP A 89 -16.72 9.66 3.25
N GLY A 90 -15.94 10.23 2.32
CA GLY A 90 -16.26 10.32 0.89
C GLY A 90 -16.68 11.73 0.46
N GLU A 91 -17.11 12.58 1.39
CA GLU A 91 -17.61 13.92 1.10
C GLU A 91 -16.90 14.99 1.91
N VAL A 92 -16.70 14.75 3.21
CA VAL A 92 -16.13 15.71 4.14
C VAL A 92 -14.89 15.16 4.80
N LEU A 93 -13.93 16.05 5.02
CA LEU A 93 -12.67 15.77 5.70
C LEU A 93 -12.64 16.53 7.03
N TRP A 94 -12.34 15.81 8.11
CA TRP A 94 -12.21 16.37 9.46
C TRP A 94 -10.86 16.02 10.06
N SER A 95 -10.34 16.92 10.89
CA SER A 95 -9.18 16.67 11.75
C SER A 95 -9.35 17.36 13.09
N THR A 96 -8.68 16.86 14.12
CA THR A 96 -8.56 17.57 15.40
C THR A 96 -7.50 18.67 15.28
N ASN A 97 -7.89 19.91 15.62
CA ASN A 97 -6.94 21.00 15.77
C ASN A 97 -6.18 20.84 17.09
N PHE A 98 -4.85 20.76 17.03
CA PHE A 98 -4.02 20.51 18.21
C PHE A 98 -3.99 21.68 19.21
N MET A 99 -4.28 22.91 18.77
CA MET A 99 -4.32 24.09 19.64
C MET A 99 -5.65 24.19 20.38
N THR A 100 -6.78 23.98 19.68
CA THR A 100 -8.13 24.14 20.24
C THR A 100 -8.71 22.83 20.79
N GLN A 101 -8.11 21.69 20.45
CA GLN A 101 -8.56 20.32 20.72
C GLN A 101 -9.97 20.01 20.18
N LYS A 102 -10.44 20.77 19.19
CA LYS A 102 -11.75 20.58 18.57
C LYS A 102 -11.61 19.96 17.18
N ALA A 103 -12.67 19.27 16.75
CA ALA A 103 -12.78 18.83 15.36
C ALA A 103 -13.02 20.04 14.46
N GLU A 104 -12.21 20.15 13.41
CA GLU A 104 -12.31 21.18 12.39
C GLU A 104 -12.48 20.50 11.03
N LYS A 105 -13.47 20.99 10.27
CA LYS A 105 -13.70 20.56 8.91
C LYS A 105 -12.65 21.22 8.02
N SER A 106 -12.02 20.45 7.15
CA SER A 106 -11.11 20.98 6.15
C SER A 106 -11.86 21.77 5.08
N ASP A 107 -11.13 22.66 4.41
CA ASP A 107 -11.64 23.39 3.25
C ASP A 107 -11.87 22.49 2.02
N GLU A 108 -12.50 23.05 0.99
CA GLU A 108 -12.83 22.33 -0.23
C GLU A 108 -11.59 21.90 -1.02
N GLU A 109 -10.49 22.66 -0.96
CA GLU A 109 -9.25 22.33 -1.66
C GLU A 109 -8.64 21.04 -1.10
N ALA A 110 -8.54 20.94 0.23
CA ALA A 110 -8.06 19.74 0.91
C ALA A 110 -8.98 18.53 0.67
N ILE A 111 -10.30 18.73 0.67
CA ILE A 111 -11.26 17.66 0.34
C ILE A 111 -11.04 17.15 -1.09
N ASN A 112 -10.87 18.05 -2.05
CA ASN A 112 -10.66 17.69 -3.45
C ASN A 112 -9.31 16.99 -3.67
N MET A 113 -8.26 17.40 -2.94
CA MET A 113 -6.97 16.73 -2.96
C MET A 113 -7.09 15.26 -2.53
N VAL A 114 -7.75 15.00 -1.38
CA VAL A 114 -7.98 13.63 -0.92
C VAL A 114 -8.77 12.84 -1.96
N LYS A 115 -9.86 13.38 -2.51
CA LYS A 115 -10.62 12.69 -3.56
C LYS A 115 -9.78 12.33 -4.79
N ASN A 116 -8.83 13.18 -5.19
CA ASN A 116 -7.96 12.92 -6.33
C ASN A 116 -6.92 11.83 -6.07
N GLU A 117 -6.44 11.69 -4.84
CA GLU A 117 -5.51 10.62 -4.47
C GLU A 117 -6.17 9.22 -4.46
N MET A 118 -7.50 9.17 -4.51
CA MET A 118 -8.29 7.95 -4.40
C MET A 118 -8.84 7.42 -5.72
N ASN A 119 -8.68 8.19 -6.80
CA ASN A 119 -9.08 7.82 -8.18
C ASN A 119 -7.86 7.38 -9.00
#